data_AF-A0A2G6YZR4-F1
#
_entry.id   AF-A0A2G6YZR4-F1
#
_cell.length_a   1.000
_cell.length_b   1.000
_cell.length_c   1.000
_cell.angle_alpha   90.00
_cell.angle_beta   90.00
_cell.angle_gamma   90.00
#
_symmetry.space_group_name_H-M   'P 1'
#
loop_
_entity.id
_entity.type
_entity.pdbx_description
1 polymer ?
#
loop_
_entity_poly.entity_id
_entity_poly.type
_entity_poly.pdbx_seq_one_letter_code
_entity_poly.pdbx_strand_id
1 'polypeptide(L)'
;MIPGAGGAAAAGFLLMVLAALLGAFLLSWWGWRLWHVGRGTPRPPLAVWQWIVAVVLSVLPISTGVMLVQMTLSQRYSDAQMAEQERLMHITLTRAVVWGDITLPAGSHVYRDMPEGGVERADGQPDLRTVQDIRFPVPVEVGGLWVNALSLTGQLTLELSRPHQFAAREGRPAEDCEAGYMVQFNARQERDPFVIPEKAQTLTLADWVLDTCYQTTPISVRYWKDGQLVWANTPEYEMP
;
A
#
# COMPACT_ATOMS: atom_id res chain seq x y z
N MET A 1 19.30 -15.41 7.24
CA MET A 1 19.17 -14.72 8.55
C MET A 1 20.49 -14.04 8.84
N ILE A 2 20.55 -12.71 8.75
CA ILE A 2 21.79 -11.96 9.00
C ILE A 2 21.98 -11.85 10.53
N PRO A 3 22.99 -12.50 11.12
CA PRO A 3 23.27 -12.40 12.55
C PRO A 3 23.94 -11.05 12.79
N GLY A 4 23.14 -10.00 12.96
CA GLY A 4 23.66 -8.64 13.14
C GLY A 4 22.58 -7.57 13.34
N ALA A 5 21.34 -7.83 12.88
CA ALA A 5 20.25 -6.87 12.97
C ALA A 5 19.85 -6.53 14.43
N GLY A 6 19.94 -7.48 15.36
CA GLY A 6 19.58 -7.26 16.77
C GLY A 6 20.57 -6.37 17.55
N GLY A 7 21.86 -6.47 17.25
CA GLY A 7 22.90 -5.72 17.97
C GLY A 7 22.90 -4.23 17.64
N ALA A 8 22.66 -3.88 16.37
CA ALA A 8 22.60 -2.49 15.94
C ALA A 8 21.37 -1.75 16.51
N ALA A 9 20.21 -2.41 16.52
CA ALA A 9 18.98 -1.83 17.07
C ALA A 9 19.08 -1.60 18.60
N ALA A 10 19.66 -2.56 19.34
CA ALA A 10 19.86 -2.44 20.78
C ALA A 10 20.86 -1.32 21.14
N ALA A 11 21.96 -1.21 20.40
CA ALA A 11 22.94 -0.13 20.59
C ALA A 11 22.33 1.26 20.32
N GLY A 12 21.53 1.38 19.25
CA GLY A 12 20.81 2.61 18.94
C GLY A 12 19.84 3.03 20.04
N PHE A 13 19.07 2.09 20.59
CA PHE A 13 18.15 2.37 21.70
C PHE A 13 18.89 2.84 22.97
N LEU A 14 19.99 2.16 23.34
CA LEU A 14 20.81 2.56 24.49
C LEU A 14 21.38 3.97 24.34
N LEU A 15 21.86 4.32 23.14
CA LEU A 15 22.36 5.66 22.85
C LEU A 15 21.27 6.72 22.97
N MET A 16 20.05 6.43 22.50
CA MET A 16 18.91 7.34 22.66
C MET A 16 18.55 7.57 24.13
N VAL A 17 18.51 6.51 24.94
CA VAL A 17 18.25 6.62 26.39
C VAL A 17 19.34 7.44 27.07
N LEU A 18 20.61 7.16 26.77
CA LEU A 18 21.74 7.91 27.31
C LEU A 18 21.70 9.39 26.93
N ALA A 19 21.38 9.69 25.66
CA ALA A 19 21.20 11.04 25.17
C ALA A 19 20.07 11.77 25.91
N ALA A 20 18.93 11.11 26.12
CA ALA A 20 17.81 11.68 26.86
C ALA A 20 18.17 12.00 28.32
N LEU A 21 18.87 11.08 29.00
CA LEU A 21 19.33 11.29 30.38
C LEU A 21 20.35 12.43 30.50
N LEU A 22 21.34 12.48 29.60
CA LEU A 22 22.33 13.56 29.55
C LEU A 22 21.67 14.90 29.21
N GLY A 23 20.73 14.93 28.27
CA GLY A 23 19.95 16.11 27.93
C GLY A 23 19.16 16.63 29.12
N ALA A 24 18.42 15.77 29.82
CA ALA A 24 17.67 16.13 31.02
C ALA A 24 18.57 16.65 32.15
N PHE A 25 19.73 16.01 32.36
CA PHE A 25 20.71 16.46 33.34
C PHE A 25 21.26 17.85 33.01
N LEU A 26 21.70 18.06 31.76
CA LEU A 26 22.24 19.34 31.29
C LEU A 26 21.18 20.45 31.37
N LEU A 27 19.94 20.19 30.94
CA LEU A 27 18.83 21.15 31.01
C LEU A 27 18.50 21.52 32.45
N SER A 28 18.44 20.53 33.35
CA SER A 28 18.18 20.77 34.78
C SER A 28 19.30 21.58 35.43
N TRP A 29 20.55 21.26 35.10
CA TRP A 29 21.72 21.97 35.61
C TRP A 29 21.81 23.42 35.12
N TRP A 30 21.58 23.65 33.83
CA TRP A 30 21.53 24.99 33.24
C TRP A 30 20.32 25.80 33.73
N GLY A 31 19.14 25.19 33.76
CA GLY A 31 17.91 25.81 34.27
C GLY A 31 18.04 26.24 35.73
N TRP A 32 18.65 25.40 36.56
CA TRP A 32 18.95 25.75 37.94
C TRP A 32 19.95 26.91 38.08
N ARG A 33 21.01 26.94 37.26
CA ARG A 33 21.94 28.09 37.22
C ARG A 33 21.22 29.38 36.83
N LEU A 34 20.40 29.36 35.77
CA LEU A 34 19.66 30.52 35.29
C LEU A 34 18.63 31.02 36.32
N TRP A 35 17.95 30.10 36.99
CA TRP A 35 17.00 30.43 38.06
C TRP A 35 17.68 31.14 39.24
N HIS A 36 18.89 30.71 39.63
CA HIS A 36 19.66 31.37 40.68
C HIS A 36 20.14 32.77 40.30
N VAL A 37 20.44 33.01 39.01
CA VAL A 37 20.73 34.36 38.51
C VAL A 37 19.49 35.24 38.61
N GLY A 38 18.31 34.73 38.21
CA GLY A 38 17.04 35.45 38.34
C GLY A 38 16.63 35.75 39.79
N ARG A 39 17.11 34.97 40.77
CA ARG A 39 16.89 35.20 42.21
C ARG A 39 17.95 36.09 42.88
N GLY A 40 18.86 36.69 42.12
CA GLY A 40 19.88 37.59 42.66
C GLY A 40 21.01 36.88 43.43
N THR A 41 21.14 35.57 43.29
CA THR A 41 22.26 34.78 43.82
C THR A 41 23.17 34.34 42.67
N PRO A 42 23.98 35.26 42.09
CA PRO A 42 24.86 34.92 40.98
C PRO A 42 25.87 33.87 41.43
N ARG A 43 25.91 32.75 40.70
CA ARG A 43 26.88 31.68 40.94
C ARG A 43 28.23 32.04 40.32
N PRO A 44 29.35 31.53 40.87
CA PRO A 44 30.66 31.75 40.30
C PRO A 44 30.72 31.33 38.82
N PRO A 45 31.49 32.08 37.99
CA PRO A 45 31.68 31.74 36.59
C PRO A 45 32.28 30.32 36.48
N LEU A 46 31.84 29.60 35.46
CA LEU A 46 32.36 28.26 35.15
C LEU A 46 33.86 28.33 34.83
N ALA A 47 34.63 27.40 35.36
CA ALA A 47 36.00 27.23 34.90
C ALA A 47 36.00 26.76 33.43
N VAL A 48 37.05 27.11 32.68
CA VAL A 48 37.17 26.79 31.24
C VAL A 48 36.97 25.30 30.98
N TRP A 49 37.49 24.42 31.83
CA TRP A 49 37.33 22.97 31.70
C TRP A 49 35.87 22.51 31.88
N GLN A 50 35.11 23.14 32.79
CA GLN A 50 33.69 22.80 33.02
C GLN A 50 32.85 23.17 31.80
N TRP A 51 33.20 24.27 31.14
CA TRP A 51 32.62 24.65 29.85
C TRP A 51 32.92 23.62 28.77
N ILE A 52 34.18 23.20 28.61
CA ILE A 52 34.58 22.20 27.62
C ILE A 52 33.79 20.89 27.83
N VAL A 53 33.71 20.40 29.06
CA VAL A 53 32.96 19.17 29.39
C VAL A 53 31.47 19.32 29.08
N ALA A 54 30.86 20.45 29.44
CA ALA A 54 29.45 20.70 29.13
C ALA A 54 29.18 20.73 27.62
N VAL A 55 30.07 21.34 26.83
CA VAL A 55 29.98 21.38 25.37
C VAL A 55 30.11 19.98 24.78
N VAL A 56 31.13 19.20 25.18
CA VAL A 56 31.33 17.83 24.70
C VAL A 56 30.14 16.93 25.05
N LEU A 57 29.63 17.00 26.28
CA LEU A 57 28.47 16.22 26.70
C LEU A 57 27.17 16.63 25.98
N SER A 58 27.08 17.87 25.50
CA SER A 58 25.92 18.35 24.74
C SER A 58 25.85 17.82 23.31
N VAL A 59 26.98 17.35 22.74
CA VAL A 59 27.03 16.85 21.35
C VAL A 59 26.08 15.67 21.15
N LEU A 60 26.04 14.73 22.11
CA LEU A 60 25.21 13.53 22.01
C LEU A 60 23.69 13.85 22.02
N PRO A 61 23.13 14.59 23.01
CA PRO A 61 21.70 14.94 22.99
C PRO A 61 21.32 15.85 21.83
N ILE A 62 22.19 16.80 21.44
CA ILE A 62 21.90 17.69 20.30
C ILE A 62 21.85 16.90 19.00
N SER A 63 22.85 16.07 18.72
CA SER A 63 22.86 15.26 17.50
C SER A 63 21.70 14.27 17.44
N THR A 64 21.35 13.64 18.57
CA THR A 64 20.17 12.76 18.69
C THR A 64 18.88 13.53 18.42
N GLY A 65 18.73 14.73 18.99
CA GLY A 65 17.57 15.59 18.76
C GLY A 65 17.42 15.99 17.30
N VAL A 66 18.51 16.41 16.64
CA VAL A 66 18.53 16.73 15.21
C VAL A 66 18.11 15.52 14.37
N MET A 67 18.65 14.33 14.67
CA MET A 67 18.31 13.09 13.96
C MET A 67 16.83 12.74 14.10
N LEU A 68 16.24 12.85 15.30
CA LEU A 68 14.82 12.60 15.53
C LEU A 68 13.94 13.61 14.78
N VAL A 69 14.31 14.88 14.77
CA VAL A 69 13.60 15.92 14.00
C VAL A 69 13.67 15.63 12.50
N GLN A 70 14.84 15.25 11.97
CA GLN A 70 14.98 14.88 10.56
C GLN A 70 14.14 13.65 10.22
N MET A 71 14.16 12.62 11.07
CA MET A 71 13.38 11.39 10.87
C MET A 71 11.88 11.69 10.84
N THR A 72 11.37 12.47 11.80
CA THR A 72 9.94 12.83 11.86
C THR A 72 9.50 13.69 10.69
N LEU A 73 10.34 14.64 10.24
CA LEU A 73 10.06 15.43 9.04
C LEU A 73 10.06 14.56 7.78
N SER A 74 11.08 13.73 7.60
CA SER A 74 11.20 12.79 6.48
C SER A 74 9.97 11.88 6.40
N GLN A 75 9.56 11.34 7.55
CA GLN A 75 8.40 10.47 7.63
C GLN A 75 7.11 11.19 7.23
N ARG A 76 6.89 12.43 7.68
CA ARG A 76 5.72 13.23 7.23
C ARG A 76 5.69 13.47 5.72
N TYR A 77 6.84 13.76 5.11
CA TYR A 77 6.91 13.93 3.66
C TYR A 77 6.66 12.61 2.93
N SER A 78 7.20 11.51 3.44
CA SER A 78 6.96 10.16 2.90
C SER A 78 5.48 9.78 3.01
N ASP A 79 4.84 10.03 4.15
CA ASP A 79 3.42 9.71 4.37
C ASP A 79 2.52 10.47 3.39
N ALA A 80 2.82 11.75 3.15
CA ALA A 80 2.09 12.55 2.17
C ALA A 80 2.26 12.02 0.74
N GLN A 81 3.48 11.61 0.37
CA GLN A 81 3.74 11.01 -0.95
C GLN A 81 3.06 9.65 -1.11
N MET A 82 3.12 8.80 -0.08
CA MET A 82 2.46 7.50 -0.07
C MET A 82 0.94 7.63 -0.17
N ALA A 83 0.33 8.59 0.53
CA ALA A 83 -1.11 8.84 0.45
C ALA A 83 -1.55 9.27 -0.96
N GLU A 84 -0.75 10.11 -1.62
CA GLU A 84 -1.03 10.52 -3.00
C GLU A 84 -0.86 9.35 -3.98
N GLN A 85 0.18 8.54 -3.79
CA GLN A 85 0.38 7.31 -4.54
C GLN A 85 -0.79 6.34 -4.37
N GLU A 86 -1.25 6.11 -3.14
CA GLU A 86 -2.39 5.24 -2.84
C GLU A 86 -3.69 5.75 -3.45
N ARG A 87 -3.87 7.07 -3.62
CA ARG A 87 -5.01 7.66 -4.32
C ARG A 87 -5.01 7.40 -5.81
N LEU A 88 -3.83 7.38 -6.43
CA LEU A 88 -3.69 7.04 -7.84
C LEU A 88 -3.90 5.55 -8.06
N MET A 89 -3.43 4.70 -7.15
CA MET A 89 -3.54 3.25 -7.27
C MET A 89 -4.94 2.70 -6.95
N HIS A 90 -5.68 3.33 -6.03
CA HIS A 90 -7.02 2.89 -5.64
C HIS A 90 -8.06 3.91 -6.10
N ILE A 91 -8.77 3.61 -7.17
CA ILE A 91 -9.72 4.54 -7.79
C ILE A 91 -11.14 3.96 -7.74
N THR A 92 -12.13 4.85 -7.70
CA THR A 92 -13.53 4.47 -7.93
C THR A 92 -14.02 5.15 -9.20
N LEU A 93 -14.55 4.37 -10.14
CA LEU A 93 -15.02 4.90 -11.41
C LEU A 93 -16.27 5.74 -11.19
N THR A 94 -16.24 7.01 -11.62
CA THR A 94 -17.40 7.92 -11.50
C THR A 94 -18.38 7.75 -12.65
N ARG A 95 -17.93 7.18 -13.77
CA ARG A 95 -18.72 6.90 -14.97
C ARG A 95 -18.37 5.52 -15.52
N ALA A 96 -19.26 4.97 -16.33
CA ALA A 96 -18.97 3.72 -17.02
C ALA A 96 -17.83 3.92 -18.03
N VAL A 97 -16.91 2.95 -18.11
CA VAL A 97 -15.73 2.99 -19.00
C VAL A 97 -15.63 1.66 -19.73
N VAL A 98 -15.48 1.71 -21.06
CA VAL A 98 -15.20 0.52 -21.87
C VAL A 98 -13.73 0.15 -21.69
N TRP A 99 -13.47 -1.09 -21.29
CA TRP A 99 -12.13 -1.62 -21.05
C TRP A 99 -11.99 -2.98 -21.73
N GLY A 100 -11.58 -2.93 -23.00
CA GLY A 100 -11.46 -4.12 -23.84
C GLY A 100 -12.82 -4.70 -24.19
N ASP A 101 -13.00 -5.98 -23.90
CA ASP A 101 -14.23 -6.73 -24.18
C ASP A 101 -15.34 -6.49 -23.13
N ILE A 102 -15.07 -5.73 -22.07
CA ILE A 102 -16.03 -5.46 -21.00
C ILE A 102 -16.27 -3.97 -20.79
N THR A 103 -17.43 -3.64 -20.23
CA THR A 103 -17.74 -2.29 -19.76
C THR A 103 -17.76 -2.26 -18.25
N LEU A 104 -16.86 -1.47 -17.66
CA LEU A 104 -16.82 -1.24 -16.22
C LEU A 104 -17.93 -0.25 -15.85
N PRO A 105 -18.90 -0.61 -15.00
CA PRO A 105 -19.95 0.31 -14.59
C PRO A 105 -19.41 1.43 -13.67
N ALA A 106 -20.16 2.52 -13.59
CA ALA A 106 -19.92 3.55 -12.58
C ALA A 106 -20.06 2.95 -11.17
N GLY A 107 -19.15 3.29 -10.27
CA GLY A 107 -19.06 2.75 -8.91
C GLY A 107 -18.09 1.58 -8.77
N SER A 108 -17.51 1.05 -9.85
CA SER A 108 -16.46 0.04 -9.77
C SER A 108 -15.23 0.54 -9.02
N HIS A 109 -14.76 -0.25 -8.06
CA HIS A 109 -13.51 -0.01 -7.35
C HIS A 109 -12.39 -0.74 -8.06
N VAL A 110 -11.30 -0.03 -8.37
CA VAL A 110 -10.20 -0.55 -9.16
C VAL A 110 -8.91 -0.34 -8.39
N TYR A 111 -8.12 -1.42 -8.29
CA TYR A 111 -6.74 -1.38 -7.87
C TYR A 111 -5.83 -1.57 -9.09
N ARG A 112 -4.80 -0.75 -9.19
CA ARG A 112 -3.85 -0.70 -10.31
C ARG A 112 -2.46 -0.31 -9.84
N ASP A 113 -1.44 -0.61 -10.64
CA ASP A 113 -0.11 -0.01 -10.41
C ASP A 113 -0.12 1.48 -10.68
N MET A 114 0.90 2.15 -10.13
CA MET A 114 1.18 3.56 -10.36
C MET A 114 1.11 3.90 -11.86
N PRO A 115 0.33 4.92 -12.28
CA PRO A 115 0.35 5.37 -13.66
C PRO A 115 1.75 5.83 -14.06
N GLU A 116 2.08 5.65 -15.35
CA GLU A 116 3.32 6.15 -15.92
C GLU A 116 3.45 7.67 -15.69
N GLY A 117 4.56 8.08 -15.08
CA GLY A 117 4.79 9.49 -14.73
C GLY A 117 4.03 9.99 -13.51
N GLY A 118 3.30 9.13 -12.78
CA GLY A 118 2.65 9.47 -11.51
C GLY A 118 1.52 10.49 -11.65
N VAL A 119 0.94 10.62 -12.84
CA VAL A 119 -0.15 11.55 -13.12
C VAL A 119 -1.29 10.82 -13.82
N GLU A 120 -2.53 11.22 -13.52
CA GLU A 120 -3.68 10.78 -14.31
C GLU A 120 -3.61 11.33 -15.72
N ARG A 121 -4.34 10.69 -16.64
CA ARG A 121 -4.43 11.19 -18.01
C ARG A 121 -5.03 12.59 -18.05
N ALA A 122 -4.52 13.39 -18.97
CA ALA A 122 -4.98 14.76 -19.20
C ALA A 122 -6.45 14.85 -19.68
N ASP A 123 -7.03 13.75 -20.16
CA ASP A 123 -8.43 13.67 -20.59
C ASP A 123 -9.41 13.47 -19.42
N GLY A 124 -8.91 13.38 -18.19
CA GLY A 124 -9.70 13.19 -16.97
C GLY A 124 -10.26 11.77 -16.83
N GLN A 125 -9.86 10.83 -17.69
CA GLN A 125 -10.18 9.42 -17.50
C GLN A 125 -9.11 8.74 -16.66
N PRO A 126 -9.52 7.86 -15.70
CA PRO A 126 -8.55 7.09 -14.96
C PRO A 126 -7.75 6.19 -15.91
N ASP A 127 -6.44 6.10 -15.70
CA ASP A 127 -5.60 5.22 -16.51
C ASP A 127 -5.75 3.74 -16.10
N LEU A 128 -6.47 2.97 -16.91
CA LEU A 128 -6.77 1.55 -16.67
C LEU A 128 -5.77 0.57 -17.31
N ARG A 129 -4.57 1.02 -17.68
CA ARG A 129 -3.57 0.17 -18.35
C ARG A 129 -2.91 -0.85 -17.43
N THR A 130 -2.84 -0.55 -16.15
CA THR A 130 -2.13 -1.31 -15.12
C THR A 130 -3.08 -1.89 -14.08
N VAL A 131 -4.33 -2.13 -14.47
CA VAL A 131 -5.34 -2.70 -13.59
C VAL A 131 -4.90 -4.08 -13.11
N GLN A 132 -4.95 -4.27 -11.80
CA GLN A 132 -4.71 -5.55 -11.15
C GLN A 132 -6.03 -6.15 -10.70
N ASP A 133 -6.83 -5.41 -9.92
CA ASP A 133 -8.08 -5.94 -9.37
C ASP A 133 -9.25 -4.98 -9.60
N ILE A 134 -10.44 -5.53 -9.83
CA ILE A 134 -11.67 -4.77 -9.94
C ILE A 134 -12.76 -5.42 -9.10
N ARG A 135 -13.42 -4.61 -8.28
CA ARG A 135 -14.69 -4.96 -7.65
C ARG A 135 -15.82 -4.22 -8.34
N PHE A 136 -16.83 -4.96 -8.77
CA PHE A 136 -18.02 -4.35 -9.37
C PHE A 136 -19.02 -3.94 -8.28
N PRO A 137 -19.78 -2.83 -8.48
CA PRO A 137 -20.83 -2.43 -7.55
C PRO A 137 -22.08 -3.32 -7.69
N VAL A 138 -22.24 -3.95 -8.85
CA VAL A 138 -23.27 -4.93 -9.19
C VAL A 138 -22.66 -6.02 -10.07
N PRO A 139 -23.19 -7.25 -10.10
CA PRO A 139 -22.68 -8.29 -10.98
C PRO A 139 -22.63 -7.84 -12.44
N VAL A 140 -21.52 -8.11 -13.13
CA VAL A 140 -21.30 -7.78 -14.54
C VAL A 140 -21.06 -9.06 -15.33
N GLU A 141 -21.52 -9.10 -16.58
CA GLU A 141 -21.23 -10.21 -17.48
C GLU A 141 -19.85 -10.04 -18.13
N VAL A 142 -19.01 -11.07 -17.99
CA VAL A 142 -17.67 -11.15 -18.57
C VAL A 142 -17.54 -12.50 -19.26
N GLY A 143 -17.55 -12.50 -20.60
CA GLY A 143 -17.39 -13.73 -21.39
C GLY A 143 -18.49 -14.79 -21.15
N GLY A 144 -19.72 -14.36 -20.87
CA GLY A 144 -20.84 -15.25 -20.53
C GLY A 144 -20.91 -15.66 -19.04
N LEU A 145 -20.00 -15.15 -18.20
CA LEU A 145 -19.98 -15.40 -16.77
C LEU A 145 -20.43 -14.15 -16.01
N TRP A 146 -21.36 -14.31 -15.06
CA TRP A 146 -21.76 -13.21 -14.18
C TRP A 146 -20.81 -13.13 -13.00
N VAL A 147 -20.08 -12.02 -12.86
CA VAL A 147 -18.98 -11.88 -11.90
C VAL A 147 -19.15 -10.69 -10.96
N ASN A 148 -18.69 -10.85 -9.72
CA ASN A 148 -18.67 -9.79 -8.70
C ASN A 148 -17.33 -9.05 -8.64
N ALA A 149 -16.26 -9.71 -9.08
CA ALA A 149 -14.91 -9.16 -9.09
C ALA A 149 -14.05 -9.85 -10.16
N LEU A 150 -12.97 -9.19 -10.54
CA LEU A 150 -11.90 -9.78 -11.35
C LEU A 150 -10.52 -9.42 -10.78
N SER A 151 -9.55 -10.29 -11.02
CA SER A 151 -8.13 -10.07 -10.76
C SER A 151 -7.33 -10.44 -12.00
N LEU A 152 -6.28 -9.68 -12.28
CA LEU A 152 -5.25 -9.92 -13.29
C LEU A 152 -3.88 -10.16 -12.66
N THR A 153 -3.82 -10.30 -11.34
CA THR A 153 -2.58 -10.49 -10.59
C THR A 153 -2.01 -11.87 -10.90
N GLY A 154 -1.04 -11.93 -11.82
CA GLY A 154 -0.43 -13.16 -12.32
C GLY A 154 -1.27 -13.84 -13.41
N GLN A 155 -2.54 -14.12 -13.14
CA GLN A 155 -3.49 -14.75 -14.07
C GLN A 155 -4.85 -14.05 -14.01
N LEU A 156 -5.71 -14.27 -15.02
CA LEU A 156 -7.07 -13.75 -14.99
C LEU A 156 -7.92 -14.65 -14.08
N THR A 157 -8.42 -14.10 -12.99
CA THR A 157 -9.32 -14.77 -12.06
C THR A 157 -10.63 -14.00 -11.96
N LEU A 158 -11.75 -14.71 -12.07
CA LEU A 158 -13.09 -14.15 -12.01
C LEU A 158 -13.85 -14.72 -10.81
N GLU A 159 -14.39 -13.84 -9.95
CA GLU A 159 -15.25 -14.23 -8.82
C GLU A 159 -16.70 -14.38 -9.32
N LEU A 160 -17.23 -15.60 -9.35
CA LEU A 160 -18.60 -15.85 -9.82
C LEU A 160 -19.64 -15.28 -8.86
N SER A 161 -20.63 -14.61 -9.43
CA SER A 161 -21.81 -14.13 -8.71
C SER A 161 -22.97 -15.14 -8.71
N ARG A 162 -22.94 -16.10 -9.65
CA ARG A 162 -23.97 -17.12 -9.85
C ARG A 162 -23.31 -18.44 -10.21
N PRO A 163 -23.96 -19.58 -9.92
CA PRO A 163 -23.45 -20.87 -10.36
C PRO A 163 -23.32 -20.94 -11.88
N HIS A 164 -22.29 -21.61 -12.35
CA HIS A 164 -22.02 -21.84 -13.76
C HIS A 164 -21.48 -23.24 -14.00
N GLN A 165 -22.01 -23.92 -15.01
CA GLN A 165 -21.56 -25.24 -15.42
C GLN A 165 -20.67 -25.13 -16.65
N PHE A 166 -19.40 -25.53 -16.51
CA PHE A 166 -18.47 -25.62 -17.63
C PHE A 166 -18.61 -26.96 -18.32
N ALA A 167 -18.81 -26.93 -19.64
CA ALA A 167 -18.84 -28.14 -20.46
C ALA A 167 -17.47 -28.86 -20.45
N ALA A 168 -17.50 -30.19 -20.54
CA ALA A 168 -16.30 -31.01 -20.65
C ALA A 168 -15.44 -30.58 -21.85
N ARG A 169 -14.12 -30.57 -21.67
CA ARG A 169 -13.12 -30.24 -22.70
C ARG A 169 -12.08 -31.34 -22.79
N GLU A 170 -11.24 -31.34 -23.82
CA GLU A 170 -10.20 -32.37 -23.96
C GLU A 170 -9.33 -32.45 -22.70
N GLY A 171 -9.36 -33.59 -22.02
CA GLY A 171 -8.61 -33.83 -20.78
C GLY A 171 -9.23 -33.28 -19.49
N ARG A 172 -10.42 -32.65 -19.53
CA ARG A 172 -11.14 -32.17 -18.34
C ARG A 172 -12.64 -32.52 -18.36
N PRO A 173 -13.16 -33.15 -17.28
CA PRO A 173 -14.60 -33.39 -17.18
C PRO A 173 -15.38 -32.08 -17.10
N ALA A 174 -16.70 -32.17 -17.23
CA ALA A 174 -17.57 -31.04 -16.92
C ALA A 174 -17.39 -30.66 -15.44
N GLU A 175 -17.39 -29.36 -15.15
CA GLU A 175 -17.13 -28.81 -13.82
C GLU A 175 -18.26 -27.85 -13.44
N ASP A 176 -18.88 -28.10 -12.30
CA ASP A 176 -19.92 -27.25 -11.73
C ASP A 176 -19.30 -26.29 -10.72
N CYS A 177 -19.43 -24.99 -10.99
CA CYS A 177 -18.93 -23.92 -10.14
C CYS A 177 -20.07 -23.21 -9.46
N GLU A 178 -20.05 -23.12 -8.14
CA GLU A 178 -21.08 -22.40 -7.38
C GLU A 178 -20.80 -20.88 -7.35
N ALA A 179 -21.79 -20.10 -6.88
CA ALA A 179 -21.55 -18.68 -6.59
C ALA A 179 -20.45 -18.53 -5.52
N GLY A 180 -19.57 -17.55 -5.71
CA GLY A 180 -18.41 -17.30 -4.86
C GLY A 180 -17.16 -18.10 -5.22
N TYR A 181 -17.25 -19.02 -6.18
CA TYR A 181 -16.07 -19.72 -6.70
C TYR A 181 -15.25 -18.78 -7.59
N MET A 182 -13.94 -19.02 -7.61
CA MET A 182 -12.99 -18.37 -8.49
C MET A 182 -12.79 -19.21 -9.74
N VAL A 183 -12.99 -18.59 -10.89
CA VAL A 183 -12.68 -19.18 -12.19
C VAL A 183 -11.38 -18.57 -12.68
N GLN A 184 -10.35 -19.39 -12.79
CA GLN A 184 -9.02 -18.99 -13.21
C GLN A 184 -8.79 -19.32 -14.67
N PHE A 185 -8.14 -18.40 -15.37
CA PHE A 185 -7.78 -18.51 -16.76
C PHE A 185 -6.28 -18.28 -16.94
N ASN A 186 -5.67 -19.13 -17.76
CA ASN A 186 -4.30 -19.01 -18.19
C ASN A 186 -4.22 -18.17 -19.47
N ALA A 187 -3.15 -17.39 -19.60
CA ALA A 187 -2.88 -16.69 -20.85
C ALA A 187 -2.60 -17.71 -21.97
N ARG A 188 -3.19 -17.50 -23.15
CA ARG A 188 -3.03 -18.37 -24.32
C ARG A 188 -1.64 -18.29 -24.93
N GLN A 189 -1.00 -17.13 -24.80
CA GLN A 189 0.42 -16.94 -25.06
C GLN A 189 1.12 -16.61 -23.75
N GLU A 190 2.29 -17.21 -23.54
CA GLU A 190 3.17 -16.85 -22.44
C GLU A 190 3.55 -15.38 -22.61
N ARG A 191 3.02 -14.53 -21.73
CA ARG A 191 3.38 -13.11 -21.71
C ARG A 191 4.82 -13.04 -21.23
N ASP A 192 5.71 -12.49 -22.05
CA ASP A 192 7.07 -12.18 -21.63
C ASP A 192 7.01 -11.16 -20.47
N PRO A 193 7.42 -11.53 -19.25
CA PRO A 193 7.34 -10.64 -18.10
C PRO A 193 8.27 -9.42 -18.22
N PHE A 194 9.21 -9.42 -19.17
CA PHE A 194 10.14 -8.31 -19.42
C PHE A 194 9.67 -7.35 -20.51
N VAL A 195 8.61 -7.69 -21.25
CA VAL A 195 8.01 -6.80 -22.25
C VAL A 195 6.82 -6.09 -21.62
N ILE A 196 7.02 -4.84 -21.21
CA ILE A 196 5.91 -3.95 -20.85
C ILE A 196 5.14 -3.68 -22.15
N PRO A 197 3.90 -4.17 -22.31
CA PRO A 197 3.19 -3.97 -23.56
C PRO A 197 2.93 -2.47 -23.77
N GLU A 198 3.38 -1.99 -24.92
CA GLU A 198 3.38 -0.58 -25.34
C GLU A 198 1.96 0.00 -25.51
N LYS A 199 0.95 -0.88 -25.57
CA LYS A 199 -0.47 -0.54 -25.68
C LYS A 199 -1.22 -1.00 -24.45
N ALA A 200 -2.22 -0.20 -24.09
CA ALA A 200 -3.10 -0.45 -22.96
C ALA A 200 -3.47 -1.93 -22.84
N GLN A 201 -3.12 -2.57 -21.72
CA GLN A 201 -3.65 -3.90 -21.41
C GLN A 201 -5.12 -3.74 -21.05
N THR A 202 -5.96 -3.66 -22.07
CA THR A 202 -7.39 -3.87 -21.92
C THR A 202 -7.67 -5.36 -21.85
N LEU A 203 -8.75 -5.75 -21.18
CA LEU A 203 -9.14 -7.16 -21.10
C LEU A 203 -9.62 -7.66 -22.47
N THR A 204 -8.88 -8.56 -23.09
CA THR A 204 -9.31 -9.29 -24.30
C THR A 204 -9.50 -10.76 -23.94
N LEU A 205 -10.74 -11.23 -23.88
CA LEU A 205 -11.09 -12.57 -23.40
C LEU A 205 -10.56 -13.68 -24.32
N ALA A 206 -10.36 -13.38 -25.60
CA ALA A 206 -9.78 -14.32 -26.58
C ALA A 206 -8.34 -14.75 -26.26
N ASP A 207 -7.64 -13.98 -25.43
CA ASP A 207 -6.26 -14.24 -25.01
C ASP A 207 -6.18 -15.17 -23.78
N TRP A 208 -7.32 -15.63 -23.27
CA TRP A 208 -7.40 -16.40 -22.03
C TRP A 208 -8.08 -17.76 -22.25
N VAL A 209 -7.58 -18.79 -21.57
CA VAL A 209 -8.08 -20.16 -21.63
C VAL A 209 -8.41 -20.62 -20.22
N LEU A 210 -9.64 -21.13 -20.03
CA LEU A 210 -10.10 -21.67 -18.76
C LEU A 210 -9.11 -22.69 -18.22
N ASP A 211 -8.69 -22.49 -16.98
CA ASP A 211 -7.81 -23.42 -16.26
C ASP A 211 -8.60 -24.23 -15.23
N THR A 212 -9.13 -23.59 -14.21
CA THR A 212 -9.74 -24.33 -13.11
C THR A 212 -10.77 -23.47 -12.41
N CYS A 213 -11.64 -24.14 -11.68
CA CYS A 213 -12.58 -23.54 -10.77
C CYS A 213 -12.28 -23.99 -9.35
N TYR A 214 -12.18 -23.06 -8.41
CA TYR A 214 -11.88 -23.40 -7.02
C TYR A 214 -12.51 -22.41 -6.05
N GLN A 215 -12.69 -22.86 -4.82
CA GLN A 215 -13.17 -22.01 -3.74
C GLN A 215 -11.99 -21.39 -2.99
N THR A 216 -12.06 -20.09 -2.76
CA THR A 216 -11.09 -19.34 -1.94
C THR A 216 -11.76 -18.08 -1.39
N THR A 217 -10.99 -17.26 -0.68
CA THR A 217 -11.46 -15.96 -0.19
C THR A 217 -11.86 -15.03 -1.36
N PRO A 218 -12.97 -14.30 -1.24
CA PRO A 218 -13.40 -13.31 -2.24
C PRO A 218 -12.30 -12.30 -2.59
N ILE A 219 -12.34 -11.77 -3.81
CA ILE A 219 -11.37 -10.76 -4.25
C ILE A 219 -11.68 -9.46 -3.50
N SER A 220 -10.76 -9.08 -2.60
CA SER A 220 -10.89 -7.88 -1.78
C SER A 220 -10.18 -6.70 -2.43
N VAL A 221 -10.91 -5.63 -2.72
CA VAL A 221 -10.35 -4.39 -3.29
C VAL A 221 -10.55 -3.27 -2.28
N ARG A 222 -9.53 -2.43 -2.08
CA ARG A 222 -9.64 -1.22 -1.25
C ARG A 222 -10.06 -0.02 -2.09
N TYR A 223 -10.77 0.91 -1.47
CA TYR A 223 -11.17 2.15 -2.11
C TYR A 223 -11.24 3.30 -1.11
N TRP A 224 -11.12 4.53 -1.62
CA TRP A 224 -11.19 5.73 -0.79
C TRP A 224 -12.63 6.08 -0.45
N LYS A 225 -12.91 6.22 0.84
CA LYS A 225 -14.17 6.72 1.38
C LYS A 225 -13.85 7.68 2.52
N ASP A 226 -14.40 8.90 2.45
CA ASP A 226 -14.26 9.92 3.51
C ASP A 226 -12.80 10.18 3.95
N GLY A 227 -11.86 10.14 3.00
CA GLY A 227 -10.44 10.38 3.26
C GLY A 227 -9.70 9.20 3.91
N GLN A 228 -10.30 8.00 3.93
CA GLN A 228 -9.66 6.78 4.40
C GLN A 228 -9.79 5.66 3.36
N LEU A 229 -8.80 4.77 3.33
CA LEU A 229 -8.77 3.64 2.43
C LEU A 229 -9.40 2.41 3.10
N VAL A 230 -10.64 2.08 2.71
CA VAL A 230 -11.48 1.04 3.30
C VAL A 230 -11.64 -0.15 2.35
N TRP A 231 -12.04 -1.31 2.86
CA TRP A 231 -12.33 -2.49 2.04
C TRP A 231 -13.71 -2.40 1.38
N ALA A 232 -13.80 -2.76 0.10
CA ALA A 232 -15.08 -2.94 -0.58
C ALA A 232 -15.83 -4.14 0.00
N ASN A 233 -17.15 -4.02 0.12
CA ASN A 233 -17.99 -5.07 0.66
C ASN A 233 -17.89 -6.33 -0.20
N THR A 234 -17.55 -7.46 0.42
CA THR A 234 -17.61 -8.80 -0.18
C THR A 234 -18.95 -9.45 0.14
N PRO A 235 -19.61 -10.12 -0.83
CA PRO A 235 -20.70 -11.02 -0.51
C PRO A 235 -20.22 -12.09 0.47
N GLU A 236 -21.09 -12.46 1.41
CA GLU A 236 -20.87 -13.61 2.27
C GLU A 236 -21.29 -14.85 1.49
N TYR A 237 -20.34 -15.75 1.24
CA TYR A 237 -20.60 -17.07 0.66
C TYR A 237 -20.44 -18.12 1.75
N GLU A 238 -21.29 -19.15 1.73
CA GLU A 238 -21.12 -20.31 2.61
C GLU A 238 -19.83 -21.06 2.20
N MET A 239 -18.81 -21.00 3.05
CA MET A 239 -17.61 -21.82 2.89
C MET A 239 -17.86 -23.18 3.58
N PRO A 240 -17.58 -24.31 2.91
CA PRO A 240 -17.74 -25.65 3.48
C PRO A 240 -16.75 -25.95 4.61
#